data_AF-A0A4U7DRT0-F1
#
_entry.id   AF-A0A4U7DRT0-F1
#
_cell.length_a   1.000
_cell.length_b   1.000
_cell.length_c   1.000
_cell.angle_alpha   90.00
_cell.angle_beta   90.00
_cell.angle_gamma   90.00
#
_symmetry.space_group_name_H-M   'P 1'
#
loop_
_entity.id
_entity.type
_entity.pdbx_description
1 polymer ?
#
loop_
_entity_poly.entity_id
_entity_poly.type
_entity_poly.pdbx_seq_one_letter_code
_entity_poly.pdbx_strand_id
1 'polypeptide(L)'
;TPGRKDGHDPEWRSMADPDEEIEVTCDCCPECGDRFDESVGVSPRLVEEIPDPQPPEITRYNRHYYQCDSCGTETVAAHPDCPDEGQFGVNVIAQSALSRYDHRLPYR
;
A
#
# COMPACT_ATOMS: atom_id res chain seq x y z
N THR A 1 21.21 29.33 31.49
CA THR A 1 20.67 27.98 31.24
C THR A 1 21.17 27.52 29.88
N PRO A 2 21.70 26.30 29.69
CA PRO A 2 22.12 25.88 28.36
C PRO A 2 20.87 25.82 27.47
N GLY A 3 20.84 26.65 26.43
CA GLY A 3 19.72 26.76 25.50
C GLY A 3 19.64 25.58 24.55
N ARG A 4 18.47 25.42 23.91
CA ARG A 4 18.26 24.45 22.82
C ARG A 4 19.25 24.73 21.70
N LYS A 5 19.90 23.69 21.19
CA LYS A 5 20.80 23.77 20.02
C LYS A 5 20.03 24.24 18.80
N ASP A 6 20.71 24.90 17.86
CA ASP A 6 20.12 25.22 16.55
C ASP A 6 19.56 23.95 15.89
N GLY A 7 18.42 24.11 15.20
CA GLY A 7 17.72 23.00 14.55
C GLY A 7 18.57 22.34 13.47
N HIS A 8 18.22 21.10 13.12
CA HIS A 8 18.82 20.42 11.97
C HIS A 8 18.42 21.12 10.66
N ASP A 9 19.35 21.14 9.70
CA ASP A 9 19.02 21.48 8.32
C ASP A 9 17.92 20.54 7.80
N PRO A 10 16.93 21.07 7.06
CA PRO A 10 15.85 20.25 6.53
C PRO A 10 16.41 19.27 5.48
N GLU A 11 16.03 18.01 5.62
CA GLU A 11 16.34 16.96 4.65
C GLU A 11 15.04 16.57 3.95
N TRP A 12 14.98 16.82 2.64
CA TRP A 12 13.83 16.47 1.80
C TRP A 12 14.02 15.07 1.23
N ARG A 13 12.91 14.36 1.00
CA ARG A 13 12.97 13.12 0.22
C ARG A 13 13.40 13.45 -1.21
N SER A 14 14.37 12.69 -1.73
CA SER A 14 14.66 12.67 -3.16
C SER A 14 13.44 12.14 -3.91
N MET A 15 13.08 12.77 -5.04
CA MET A 15 12.07 12.19 -5.93
C MET A 15 12.62 10.92 -6.56
N ALA A 16 11.79 9.88 -6.62
CA ALA A 16 12.10 8.65 -7.35
C ALA A 16 11.85 8.85 -8.85
N ASP A 17 12.46 7.98 -9.66
CA ASP A 17 12.12 7.86 -11.08
C ASP A 17 10.67 7.33 -11.23
N PRO A 18 9.90 7.78 -12.23
CA PRO A 18 8.53 7.32 -12.42
C PRO A 18 8.48 5.84 -12.82
N ASP A 19 7.50 5.10 -12.27
CA ASP A 19 7.21 3.72 -12.69
C ASP A 19 6.58 3.67 -14.10
N GLU A 20 5.84 4.73 -14.48
CA GLU A 20 5.19 4.89 -15.79
C GLU A 20 5.21 6.37 -16.22
N GLU A 21 5.44 6.63 -17.52
CA GLU A 21 5.35 7.97 -18.13
C GLU A 21 4.21 8.00 -19.15
N ILE A 22 3.27 8.93 -18.96
CA ILE A 22 2.10 9.11 -19.82
C ILE A 22 2.15 10.51 -20.46
N GLU A 23 2.15 10.56 -21.79
CA GLU A 23 2.06 11.81 -22.55
C GLU A 23 0.62 12.36 -22.47
N VAL A 24 0.47 13.53 -21.85
CA VAL A 24 -0.82 14.22 -21.75
C VAL A 24 -0.83 15.38 -22.75
N THR A 25 -1.50 15.18 -23.88
CA THR A 25 -1.64 16.19 -24.95
C THR A 25 -3.07 16.69 -25.07
N CYS A 26 -3.25 17.84 -25.73
CA CYS A 26 -4.56 18.39 -26.04
C CYS A 26 -4.56 18.91 -27.47
N ASP A 27 -5.61 18.59 -28.23
CA ASP A 27 -5.70 18.93 -29.65
C ASP A 27 -6.39 20.28 -29.92
N CYS A 28 -7.14 20.80 -28.94
CA CYS A 28 -7.95 22.00 -29.11
C CYS A 28 -7.86 22.94 -27.92
N CYS A 29 -7.93 24.24 -28.18
CA CYS A 29 -8.03 25.27 -27.15
C CYS A 29 -9.31 25.07 -26.32
N PRO A 30 -9.23 24.94 -24.99
CA PRO A 30 -10.42 24.73 -24.16
C PRO A 30 -11.37 25.92 -24.15
N GLU A 31 -10.90 27.12 -24.51
CA GLU A 31 -11.68 28.35 -24.50
C GLU A 31 -12.40 28.60 -25.83
N CYS A 32 -11.72 28.45 -26.98
CA CYS A 32 -12.30 28.75 -28.30
C CYS A 32 -12.54 27.52 -29.19
N GLY A 33 -11.98 26.36 -28.84
CA GLY A 33 -12.12 25.12 -29.61
C GLY A 33 -11.23 25.02 -30.86
N ASP A 34 -10.43 26.04 -31.17
CA ASP A 34 -9.48 26.00 -32.29
C ASP A 34 -8.42 24.93 -32.06
N ARG A 35 -7.98 24.27 -33.14
CA ARG A 35 -6.98 23.21 -33.06
C ARG A 35 -5.59 23.77 -32.79
N PHE A 36 -4.86 23.11 -31.90
CA PHE A 36 -3.43 23.35 -31.71
C PHE A 36 -2.62 22.67 -32.83
N ASP A 37 -1.46 23.24 -33.14
CA ASP A 37 -0.41 22.59 -33.93
C ASP A 37 0.49 21.73 -33.00
N GLU A 38 1.81 21.79 -33.14
CA GLU A 38 2.74 21.05 -32.29
C GLU A 38 2.88 21.68 -30.89
N SER A 39 3.12 20.83 -29.87
CA SER A 39 3.39 21.29 -28.51
C SER A 39 4.68 22.14 -28.47
N VAL A 40 4.63 23.24 -27.70
CA VAL A 40 5.78 24.14 -27.51
C VAL A 40 6.69 23.74 -26.34
N GLY A 41 6.32 22.72 -25.55
CA GLY A 41 7.12 22.24 -24.43
C GLY A 41 6.35 21.32 -23.48
N VAL A 42 7.06 20.77 -22.49
CA VAL A 42 6.51 19.86 -21.47
C VAL A 42 6.72 20.46 -20.08
N SER A 43 5.69 20.41 -19.25
CA SER A 43 5.76 20.72 -17.82
C SER A 43 5.50 19.43 -17.04
N PRO A 44 6.55 18.68 -16.65
CA PRO A 44 6.36 17.37 -16.02
C PRO A 44 5.77 17.50 -14.62
N ARG A 45 4.89 16.57 -14.26
CA ARG A 45 4.27 16.47 -12.94
C ARG A 45 4.32 15.01 -12.48
N LEU A 46 5.12 14.75 -11.44
CA LEU A 46 5.14 13.44 -10.78
C LEU A 46 3.95 13.33 -9.83
N VAL A 47 3.23 12.21 -9.90
CA VAL A 47 2.15 11.85 -8.99
C VAL A 47 2.44 10.45 -8.47
N GLU A 48 2.54 10.31 -7.15
CA GLU A 48 2.69 9.01 -6.47
C GLU A 48 1.31 8.57 -6.00
N GLU A 49 0.81 7.44 -6.52
CA GLU A 49 -0.51 6.88 -6.20
C GLU A 49 -0.38 5.49 -5.59
N ILE A 50 -1.34 5.13 -4.73
CA ILE A 50 -1.46 3.77 -4.20
C ILE A 50 -2.40 3.00 -5.14
N PRO A 51 -2.00 1.83 -5.68
CA PRO A 51 -2.87 1.05 -6.56
C PRO A 51 -4.12 0.57 -5.82
N ASP A 52 -5.17 0.26 -6.59
CA ASP A 52 -6.41 -0.29 -6.04
C ASP A 52 -6.15 -1.53 -5.16
N PRO A 53 -6.88 -1.68 -4.04
CA PRO A 53 -6.69 -2.80 -3.14
C PRO A 53 -7.08 -4.10 -3.83
N GLN A 54 -6.15 -5.06 -3.84
CA GLN A 54 -6.41 -6.39 -4.38
C GLN A 54 -7.47 -7.12 -3.54
N PRO A 55 -8.35 -7.93 -4.18
CA PRO A 55 -9.33 -8.73 -3.46
C PRO A 55 -8.63 -9.74 -2.53
N PRO A 56 -9.24 -10.11 -1.39
CA PRO A 56 -8.64 -11.05 -0.47
C PRO A 56 -8.60 -12.46 -1.07
N GLU A 57 -7.48 -13.15 -0.87
CA GLU A 57 -7.34 -14.57 -1.17
C GLU A 57 -7.75 -15.42 0.03
N ILE A 58 -8.50 -16.50 -0.22
CA ILE A 58 -8.98 -17.41 0.83
C ILE A 58 -8.23 -18.74 0.75
N THR A 59 -7.44 -19.04 1.78
CA THR A 59 -6.70 -20.30 1.90
C THR A 59 -7.33 -21.20 2.96
N ARG A 60 -7.68 -22.44 2.59
CA ARG A 60 -8.14 -23.46 3.53
C ARG A 60 -6.99 -24.35 3.97
N TYR A 61 -6.62 -24.27 5.24
CA TYR A 61 -5.67 -25.20 5.85
C TYR A 61 -6.41 -26.45 6.34
N ASN A 62 -6.19 -27.58 5.66
CA ASN A 62 -6.69 -28.88 6.12
C ASN A 62 -5.77 -29.40 7.23
N ARG A 63 -5.93 -28.87 8.44
CA ARG A 63 -5.12 -29.26 9.60
C ARG A 63 -5.47 -30.69 10.01
N HIS A 64 -4.56 -31.62 9.75
CA HIS A 64 -4.75 -33.01 10.10
C HIS A 64 -4.59 -33.24 11.60
N TYR A 65 -5.41 -34.14 12.11
CA TYR A 65 -5.39 -34.63 13.48
C TYR A 65 -4.63 -35.95 13.56
N TYR A 66 -3.83 -36.10 14.59
CA TYR A 66 -3.02 -37.29 14.83
C TYR A 66 -3.17 -37.77 16.27
N GLN A 67 -3.14 -39.08 16.44
CA GLN A 67 -3.08 -39.74 17.73
C GLN A 67 -1.88 -40.69 17.73
N CYS A 68 -1.07 -40.64 18.79
CA CYS A 68 0.07 -41.54 18.93
C CYS A 68 -0.39 -42.90 19.44
N ASP A 69 -0.13 -43.98 18.68
CA ASP A 69 -0.52 -45.33 19.07
C ASP A 69 0.18 -45.83 20.35
N SER A 70 1.39 -45.32 20.64
CA SER A 70 2.20 -45.78 21.77
C SER A 70 1.81 -45.15 23.12
N CYS A 71 1.35 -43.89 23.13
CA CYS A 71 1.06 -43.16 24.37
C CYS A 71 -0.33 -42.49 24.41
N GLY A 72 -1.08 -42.55 23.31
CA GLY A 72 -2.41 -41.96 23.20
C GLY A 72 -2.43 -40.44 23.01
N THR A 73 -1.28 -39.75 23.02
CA THR A 73 -1.22 -38.29 22.86
C THR A 73 -1.81 -37.86 21.52
N GLU A 74 -2.64 -36.82 21.56
CA GLU A 74 -3.36 -36.25 20.43
C GLU A 74 -2.73 -34.92 20.01
N THR A 75 -2.63 -34.64 18.72
CA THR A 75 -2.09 -33.36 18.20
C THR A 75 -2.73 -32.98 16.88
N VAL A 76 -2.78 -31.67 16.61
CA VAL A 76 -3.27 -31.11 15.35
C VAL A 76 -2.10 -30.43 14.65
N ALA A 77 -1.91 -30.70 13.36
CA ALA A 77 -0.87 -30.07 12.57
C ALA A 77 -1.00 -28.53 12.58
N ALA A 78 0.12 -27.86 12.75
CA ALA A 78 0.24 -26.41 12.69
C ALA A 78 0.98 -25.98 11.41
N HIS A 79 0.70 -24.77 10.94
CA HIS A 79 1.40 -24.12 9.83
C HIS A 79 1.70 -22.67 10.22
N PRO A 80 2.88 -22.11 9.93
CA PRO A 80 3.25 -20.75 10.37
C PRO A 80 2.25 -19.67 9.94
N ASP A 81 1.65 -19.83 8.75
CA ASP A 81 0.65 -18.89 8.22
C ASP A 81 -0.81 -19.23 8.59
N CYS A 82 -1.06 -20.33 9.29
CA CYS A 82 -2.39 -20.72 9.74
C CYS A 82 -2.52 -20.40 11.23
N PRO A 83 -3.27 -19.36 11.61
CA PRO A 83 -3.49 -19.07 13.02
C PRO A 83 -4.29 -20.19 13.69
N ASP A 84 -4.04 -20.42 14.98
CA ASP A 84 -4.82 -21.38 15.77
C ASP A 84 -6.25 -20.90 16.01
N GLU A 85 -6.46 -19.58 16.05
CA GLU A 85 -7.75 -18.92 16.26
C GLU A 85 -7.96 -17.76 15.28
N GLY A 86 -9.22 -17.50 14.91
CA GLY A 86 -9.59 -16.43 14.00
C GLY A 86 -9.55 -16.83 12.52
N GLN A 87 -10.17 -16.00 11.68
CA GLN A 87 -10.38 -16.29 10.25
C GLN A 87 -9.69 -15.30 9.31
N PHE A 88 -9.03 -14.27 9.85
CA PHE A 88 -8.45 -13.19 9.06
C PHE A 88 -6.93 -13.27 9.06
N GLY A 89 -6.33 -13.19 7.88
CA GLY A 89 -4.88 -13.09 7.74
C GLY A 89 -4.34 -11.76 8.29
N VAL A 90 -3.04 -11.75 8.59
CA VAL A 90 -2.36 -10.57 9.19
C VAL A 90 -2.51 -9.31 8.36
N ASN A 91 -2.47 -9.42 7.03
CA ASN A 91 -2.66 -8.29 6.12
C ASN A 91 -4.07 -7.71 6.20
N VAL A 92 -5.10 -8.56 6.30
CA VAL A 92 -6.50 -8.10 6.44
C VAL A 92 -6.67 -7.32 7.75
N ILE A 93 -6.08 -7.80 8.84
CA ILE A 93 -6.11 -7.12 10.15
C ILE A 93 -5.40 -5.77 10.07
N ALA A 94 -4.20 -5.72 9.49
CA ALA A 94 -3.43 -4.49 9.34
C ALA A 94 -4.17 -3.45 8.48
N GLN A 95 -4.69 -3.86 7.33
CA GLN A 95 -5.46 -2.98 6.44
C GLN A 95 -6.74 -2.50 7.12
N SER A 96 -7.46 -3.37 7.84
CA SER A 96 -8.66 -2.96 8.60
C SER A 96 -8.33 -1.91 9.66
N ALA A 97 -7.17 -2.03 10.32
CA ALA A 97 -6.72 -1.05 11.30
C ALA A 97 -6.36 0.30 10.64
N LEU A 98 -5.64 0.28 9.50
CA LEU A 98 -5.32 1.48 8.74
C LEU A 98 -6.59 2.16 8.21
N SER A 99 -7.47 1.41 7.52
CA SER A 99 -8.73 1.93 6.97
C SER A 99 -9.66 2.49 8.04
N ARG A 100 -9.64 1.95 9.27
CA ARG A 100 -10.42 2.52 10.39
C ARG A 100 -9.97 3.96 10.73
N TYR A 101 -8.70 4.26 10.55
CA TYR A 101 -8.10 5.55 10.89
C TYR A 101 -7.76 6.39 9.68
N ASP A 102 -8.25 6.02 8.49
CA ASP A 102 -7.88 6.65 7.22
C ASP A 102 -8.16 8.16 7.23
N HIS A 103 -9.32 8.56 7.76
CA HIS A 103 -9.70 9.97 7.95
C HIS A 103 -9.00 10.70 9.13
N ARG A 104 -8.10 10.02 9.84
CA ARG A 104 -7.29 10.60 10.93
C ARG A 104 -5.82 10.77 10.56
N LEU A 105 -5.42 10.33 9.36
CA LEU A 105 -4.11 10.65 8.83
C LEU A 105 -4.09 12.16 8.52
N PRO A 106 -3.10 12.91 9.02
CA PRO A 106 -3.04 14.34 8.76
C PRO A 106 -2.90 14.56 7.26
N TYR A 107 -3.82 15.35 6.68
CA TYR A 107 -3.63 15.92 5.35
C TYR A 107 -2.28 16.63 5.34
N ARG A 108 -1.40 16.20 4.44
CA ARG A 108 -0.12 16.87 4.18
C ARG A 108 -0.34 18.06 3.26
#